data_AF-A0A959UXR2-F1
#
_entry.id   AF-A0A959UXR2-F1
#
_cell.length_a   1.000
_cell.length_b   1.000
_cell.length_c   1.000
_cell.angle_alpha   90.00
_cell.angle_beta   90.00
_cell.angle_gamma   90.00
#
_symmetry.space_group_name_H-M   'P 1'
#
loop_
_entity.id
_entity.type
_entity.pdbx_description
1 polymer ?
#
loop_
_entity_poly.entity_id
_entity_poly.type
_entity_poly.pdbx_seq_one_letter_code
_entity_poly.pdbx_strand_id
1 'polypeptide(L)' 'MHPIAEDLKYAAIDIGSNAVRLLIADVIERVDHPVIKKTQLVRVPIRLGADVFDMGAISNAKRDYLIKSLKA' A
#
# COMPACT_ATOMS: atom_id res chain seq x y z
N MET A 1 5.52 -35.26 8.58
CA MET A 1 6.16 -34.00 8.12
C MET A 1 5.06 -33.18 7.49
N HIS A 2 4.61 -32.07 8.12
CA HIS A 2 3.71 -31.14 7.45
C HIS A 2 4.53 -30.40 6.39
N PRO A 3 4.02 -30.20 5.15
CA PRO A 3 4.69 -29.38 4.18
C PRO A 3 4.88 -27.99 4.78
N ILE A 4 6.10 -27.47 4.73
CA ILE A 4 6.33 -26.04 4.93
C ILE A 4 5.50 -25.34 3.87
N ALA A 5 4.47 -24.61 4.30
CA ALA A 5 3.63 -23.85 3.40
C ALA A 5 4.50 -22.88 2.61
N GLU A 6 4.22 -22.76 1.32
CA GLU A 6 4.98 -21.89 0.43
C GLU A 6 4.92 -20.44 0.96
N ASP A 7 6.04 -19.71 0.89
CA ASP A 7 6.07 -18.28 1.23
C ASP A 7 5.27 -17.50 0.18
N LEU A 8 4.03 -17.15 0.51
CA LEU A 8 3.17 -16.37 -0.37
C LEU A 8 3.55 -14.90 -0.32
N LYS A 9 3.71 -14.27 -1.49
CA LYS A 9 3.95 -12.82 -1.57
C LYS A 9 2.64 -12.06 -1.71
N TYR A 10 2.37 -11.18 -0.76
CA TYR A 10 1.23 -10.28 -0.77
C TYR A 10 1.68 -8.84 -0.92
N ALA A 11 0.83 -8.05 -1.57
CA ALA A 11 0.96 -6.60 -1.64
C ALA A 11 -0.34 -5.94 -1.16
N ALA A 12 -0.21 -4.82 -0.46
CA ALA A 12 -1.33 -3.99 -0.02
C ALA A 12 -1.04 -2.53 -0.33
N ILE A 13 -2.01 -1.85 -0.94
CA ILE A 13 -1.95 -0.41 -1.22
C ILE A 13 -2.96 0.30 -0.32
N ASP A 14 -2.47 1.30 0.40
CA ASP A 14 -3.25 2.18 1.28
C ASP A 14 -3.22 3.60 0.70
N ILE A 15 -4.37 4.15 0.33
CA ILE A 15 -4.50 5.50 -0.24
C ILE A 15 -5.17 6.40 0.81
N GLY A 16 -4.35 7.13 1.55
CA GLY A 16 -4.81 8.10 2.55
C GLY A 16 -4.80 9.54 2.02
N SER A 17 -5.53 10.41 2.71
CA SER A 17 -5.57 11.85 2.41
C SER A 17 -4.19 12.52 2.51
N ASN A 18 -3.27 12.00 3.32
CA ASN A 18 -1.92 12.55 3.47
C ASN A 18 -0.86 11.82 2.62
N ALA A 19 -0.95 10.50 2.54
CA ALA A 19 0.05 9.67 1.88
C ALA A 19 -0.56 8.40 1.29
N VAL A 20 0.10 7.90 0.25
CA VAL A 20 -0.13 6.56 -0.28
C VAL A 20 0.98 5.65 0.23
N ARG A 21 0.65 4.40 0.53
CA ARG A 21 1.63 3.38 0.90
C ARG A 21 1.46 2.14 0.05
N LEU A 22 2.58 1.49 -0.25
CA LEU A 22 2.64 0.12 -0.76
C LEU A 22 3.39 -0.72 0.27
N LEU A 23 2.73 -1.74 0.81
CA LEU A 23 3.34 -2.80 1.60
C LEU A 23 3.51 -4.02 0.70
N ILE A 24 4.70 -4.60 0.67
CA ILE A 24 4.95 -5.95 0.18
C ILE A 24 5.37 -6.79 1.39
N ALA A 25 4.81 -7.98 1.51
CA ALA A 25 5.08 -8.88 2.61
C ALA A 25 5.09 -10.34 2.14
N ASP A 26 5.98 -11.13 2.72
CA ASP A 26 5.88 -12.59 2.64
C ASP A 26 4.92 -13.04 3.76
N VAL A 27 3.99 -13.93 3.45
CA VAL A 27 3.03 -14.52 4.37
C VAL A 27 3.32 -16.01 4.45
N ILE A 28 3.74 -16.43 5.64
CA ILE A 28 4.08 -17.81 5.96
C ILE A 28 2.85 -18.42 6.62
N GLU A 29 2.16 -19.32 5.91
CA GLU A 29 1.02 -20.01 6.49
C GLU A 29 1.51 -20.99 7.57
N ARG A 30 0.91 -20.93 8.76
CA ARG A 30 1.14 -21.89 9.84
C ARG A 30 -0.20 -22.43 10.32
N VAL A 31 -0.15 -23.60 10.95
CA VAL A 31 -1.33 -24.32 11.44
C VAL A 31 -2.14 -23.49 12.45
N ASP A 32 -1.47 -22.68 13.26
CA ASP A 32 -2.08 -21.83 14.28
C ASP A 32 -2.51 -20.46 13.73
N HIS A 33 -1.58 -19.73 13.10
CA HIS A 33 -1.86 -18.44 12.48
C HIS A 33 -0.81 -18.08 11.41
N PRO A 34 -1.20 -17.34 10.35
CA PRO A 34 -0.24 -16.85 9.38
C PRO A 34 0.73 -15.85 10.01
N VAL A 35 2.02 -15.96 9.68
CA VAL A 35 3.05 -15.02 10.09
C VAL A 35 3.39 -14.11 8.92
N ILE A 36 3.26 -12.79 9.12
CA ILE A 36 3.51 -11.77 8.09
C ILE A 36 4.89 -11.17 8.31
N LYS A 37 5.77 -11.34 7.32
CA LYS A 37 7.08 -10.68 7.26
C LYS A 37 7.03 -9.52 6.27
N LYS A 38 7.07 -8.29 6.77
CA LYS A 38 7.11 -7.09 5.93
C LYS A 38 8.46 -7.02 5.20
N THR A 39 8.45 -7.08 3.87
CA THR A 39 9.68 -7.04 3.07
C THR A 39 9.96 -5.65 2.54
N GLN A 40 8.92 -4.91 2.13
CA GLN A 40 9.05 -3.53 1.67
C GLN A 40 7.86 -2.69 2.11
N LEU A 41 8.12 -1.44 2.50
CA LEU A 41 7.10 -0.45 2.78
C LEU A 41 7.49 0.87 2.11
N VAL A 42 6.84 1.19 1.01
CA VAL A 42 7.02 2.45 0.28
C VAL A 42 5.96 3.44 0.74
N ARG A 43 6.34 4.70 0.92
CA ARG A 43 5.44 5.80 1.29
C ARG A 43 5.63 6.98 0.36
N VAL A 44 4.55 7.39 -0.31
CA VAL A 44 4.52 8.56 -1.19
C VAL A 44 3.69 9.67 -0.53
N PRO A 45 4.28 10.81 -0.15
CA PRO A 45 3.55 11.94 0.42
C PRO A 45 2.83 12.74 -0.68
N ILE A 46 1.56 12.43 -0.91
CA ILE A 46 0.76 13.06 -1.98
C ILE A 46 -0.17 14.19 -1.48
N ARG A 47 -0.54 14.17 -0.20
CA ARG A 47 -1.39 15.18 0.46
C ARG A 47 -2.70 15.50 -0.29
N LEU A 48 -3.43 14.50 -0.78
CA LEU A 48 -4.75 14.65 -1.41
C LEU A 48 -5.73 15.50 -0.58
N GLY A 49 -5.66 15.37 0.75
CA GLY A 49 -6.53 16.08 1.69
C GLY A 49 -6.37 17.59 1.70
N ALA A 50 -5.21 18.13 1.28
CA ALA A 50 -5.05 19.58 1.17
C ALA A 50 -6.00 20.15 0.10
N ASP A 51 -6.09 19.48 -1.06
CA ASP A 51 -6.98 19.90 -2.14
C ASP A 51 -8.45 19.77 -1.73
N VAL A 52 -8.78 18.68 -1.03
CA VAL A 52 -10.15 18.47 -0.52
C VAL A 52 -10.51 19.52 0.53
N PHE A 53 -9.57 19.91 1.39
CA PHE A 53 -9.80 20.95 2.38
C PHE A 53 -10.03 22.32 1.74
N ASP A 54 -9.23 22.68 0.73
CA ASP A 54 -9.28 24.00 0.10
C ASP A 54 -10.40 24.12 -0.96
N MET A 55 -10.64 23.05 -1.73
CA MET A 55 -11.49 23.09 -2.93
C MET A 55 -12.66 22.10 -2.88
N GLY A 56 -12.77 21.26 -1.84
CA GLY A 56 -13.78 20.21 -1.73
C GLY A 56 -13.57 19.02 -2.65
N ALA A 57 -12.52 19.00 -3.47
CA ALA A 57 -12.23 17.95 -4.44
C ALA A 57 -10.71 17.78 -4.67
N ILE A 58 -10.30 16.59 -5.12
CA ILE A 58 -8.92 16.33 -5.53
C ILE A 58 -8.66 17.03 -6.87
N SER A 59 -7.59 17.82 -6.99
CA SER A 59 -7.23 18.47 -8.25
C SER A 59 -6.81 17.46 -9.31
N ASN A 60 -6.95 17.83 -10.59
CA ASN A 60 -6.46 17.01 -11.70
C ASN A 60 -4.96 16.72 -11.57
N ALA A 61 -4.16 17.72 -11.17
CA ALA A 61 -2.72 17.54 -10.96
C ALA A 61 -2.40 16.46 -9.91
N LYS A 62 -3.12 16.45 -8.77
CA LYS A 62 -2.92 15.42 -7.73
C LYS A 62 -3.48 14.06 -8.14
N ARG A 63 -4.57 14.01 -8.91
CA ARG A 63 -5.08 12.77 -9.51
C ARG A 63 -4.02 12.15 -10.45
N ASP A 64 -3.44 12.95 -11.33
CA ASP A 64 -2.42 12.48 -12.28
C ASP A 64 -1.15 12.03 -11.55
N TYR A 65 -0.75 12.77 -10.52
CA TYR A 65 0.39 12.38 -9.69
C TYR A 65 0.13 11.08 -8.91
N LEU A 66 -1.10 10.85 -8.42
CA LEU A 66 -1.51 9.59 -7.79
C LEU A 66 -1.39 8.43 -8.77
N ILE A 67 -1.97 8.58 -9.97
CA ILE A 67 -1.92 7.56 -11.03
C ILE A 67 -0.47 7.26 -11.41
N LYS A 68 0.38 8.28 -11.57
CA LYS A 68 1.80 8.11 -11.85
C LYS A 68 2.53 7.37 -10.73
N SER A 69 2.22 7.67 -9.47
CA SER A 69 2.84 7.03 -8.30
C SER A 69 2.49 5.55 -8.18
N LEU A 70 1.32 5.13 -8.68
CA LEU A 70 0.86 3.74 -8.65
C LEU A 70 1.36 2.90 -9.85
N LYS A 71 1.72 3.54 -10.96
CA LYS A 71 2.18 2.87 -12.20
C LYS A 71 3.70 2.68 -12.28
N ALA A 72 4.46 3.35 -11.41
CA ALA A 72 5.92 3.44 -11.48
C ALA A 72 6.60 2.07 -11.35
#